data_AF-A0A1E1MH97-F1
#
_entry.id   AF-A0A1E1MH97-F1
#
_cell.length_a   1.000
_cell.length_b   1.000
_cell.length_c   1.000
_cell.angle_alpha   90.00
_cell.angle_beta   90.00
_cell.angle_gamma   90.00
#
_symmetry.space_group_name_H-M   'P 1'
#
loop_
_entity.id
_entity.type
_entity.pdbx_description
1 polymer ?
#
loop_
_entity_poly.entity_id
_entity_poly.type
_entity_poly.pdbx_seq_one_letter_code
_entity_poly.pdbx_strand_id
1 'polypeptide(L)'
;MGSLLNEHPYLSNKPISLGSTNLLQTPLTRTGHGPGLFLIVPHDYQGPISGDLNKTLDPDPLRKWAEEGFAVAEVRLSARAKTAVEDLQQAVKALLEMPQCNKKEKVGVRVYSFPDPTSRRLWEYLIGAEAIAALVTYTDQPISYRADGDNMQREEENDVLHDEGLHPVLDYVFAPVLSAEV
;
A
#
# COMPACT_ATOMS: atom_id res chain seq x y z
N MET A 1 18.63 37.25 23.57
CA MET A 1 17.97 37.10 22.26
C MET A 1 18.21 35.67 21.79
N GLY A 2 17.34 34.75 22.19
CA GLY A 2 17.40 33.33 21.82
C GLY A 2 16.27 33.03 20.84
N SER A 3 16.63 32.49 19.69
CA SER A 3 15.75 32.20 18.55
C SER A 3 14.55 31.34 18.95
N LEU A 4 13.34 31.88 18.81
CA LEU A 4 12.10 31.11 18.72
C LEU A 4 12.12 30.42 17.36
N LEU A 5 12.78 29.27 17.27
CA LEU A 5 12.53 28.35 16.17
C LEU A 5 11.09 27.89 16.34
N ASN A 6 10.22 28.41 15.47
CA ASN A 6 8.89 27.89 15.22
C ASN A 6 9.00 26.36 15.09
N GLU A 7 8.65 25.63 16.14
CA GLU A 7 8.24 24.25 15.99
C GLU A 7 6.93 24.31 15.21
N HIS A 8 7.02 24.08 13.89
CA HIS A 8 5.83 23.95 13.07
C HIS A 8 5.00 22.80 13.66
N PRO A 9 3.79 23.05 14.19
CA PRO A 9 3.04 22.06 14.96
C PRO A 9 2.54 20.86 14.11
N TYR A 10 2.92 20.79 12.84
CA TYR A 10 2.47 19.82 11.85
C TYR A 10 3.54 18.81 11.42
N LEU A 11 4.78 18.92 11.89
CA LEU A 11 5.85 17.98 11.57
C LEU A 11 6.10 17.03 12.74
N SER A 12 5.18 16.08 12.97
CA SER A 12 5.52 14.93 13.81
C SER A 12 6.48 14.03 13.04
N ASN A 13 7.77 14.10 13.36
CA ASN A 13 8.78 13.25 12.74
C ASN A 13 8.69 11.78 13.18
N LYS A 14 7.88 11.48 14.20
CA LYS A 14 7.68 10.12 14.70
C LYS A 14 6.36 9.54 14.21
N PRO A 15 6.39 8.32 13.64
CA PRO A 15 5.19 7.56 13.36
C PRO A 15 4.37 7.30 14.63
N ILE A 16 3.06 7.32 14.48
CA ILE A 16 2.07 6.94 15.49
C ILE A 16 1.75 5.45 15.29
N SER A 17 1.79 4.65 16.35
CA SER A 17 1.37 3.24 16.31
C SER A 17 -0.15 3.13 16.41
N LEU A 18 -0.75 2.37 15.49
CA LEU A 18 -2.18 2.00 15.51
C LEU A 18 -2.41 0.59 16.12
N GLY A 19 -1.33 -0.11 16.41
CA GLY A 19 -1.30 -1.52 16.84
C GLY A 19 0.11 -2.09 16.68
N SER A 20 0.24 -3.41 16.79
CA SER A 20 1.56 -4.09 16.75
C SER A 20 2.26 -4.01 15.39
N THR A 21 1.52 -3.85 14.30
CA THR A 21 2.03 -3.94 12.92
C THR A 21 1.69 -2.71 12.06
N ASN A 22 0.96 -1.76 12.62
CA ASN A 22 0.34 -0.67 11.87
C ASN A 22 0.92 0.66 12.34
N LEU A 23 1.50 1.40 11.42
CA LEU A 23 2.09 2.72 11.67
C LEU A 23 1.37 3.78 10.85
N LEU A 24 1.32 5.00 11.40
CA LEU A 24 0.70 6.15 10.78
C LEU A 24 1.68 7.34 10.83
N GLN A 25 1.89 7.99 9.69
CA GLN A 25 2.85 9.07 9.54
C GLN A 25 2.18 10.27 8.86
N THR A 26 2.28 11.44 9.50
CA THR A 26 1.85 12.70 8.88
C THR A 26 2.79 13.06 7.73
N PRO A 27 2.33 13.83 6.73
CA PRO A 27 3.21 14.39 5.72
C PRO A 27 4.40 15.12 6.36
N LEU A 28 5.60 14.88 5.85
CA LEU A 28 6.85 15.50 6.30
C LEU A 28 7.25 16.69 5.42
N THR A 29 6.37 17.12 4.53
CA THR A 29 6.52 18.34 3.76
C THR A 29 6.21 19.57 4.61
N ARG A 30 6.69 20.74 4.17
CA ARG A 30 6.43 22.03 4.82
C ARG A 30 4.93 22.34 4.99
N THR A 31 4.06 21.82 4.12
CA THR A 31 2.60 22.00 4.21
C THR A 31 1.97 21.14 5.32
N GLY A 32 2.61 20.04 5.72
CA GLY A 32 2.13 19.11 6.75
C GLY A 32 0.80 18.43 6.41
N HIS A 33 0.34 18.54 5.18
CA HIS A 33 -0.96 18.05 4.71
C HIS A 33 -0.83 17.46 3.31
N GLY A 34 -1.60 16.40 3.04
CA GLY A 34 -1.49 15.64 1.80
C GLY A 34 -2.59 14.61 1.56
N PRO A 35 -2.62 13.98 0.38
CA PRO A 35 -3.50 12.84 0.14
C PRO A 35 -3.06 11.62 0.96
N GLY A 36 -4.01 10.73 1.26
CA GLY A 36 -3.74 9.48 1.96
C GLY A 36 -3.10 8.44 1.05
N LEU A 37 -2.04 7.79 1.53
CA LEU A 37 -1.38 6.66 0.90
C LEU A 37 -1.27 5.52 1.90
N PHE A 38 -1.79 4.36 1.53
CA PHE A 38 -1.71 3.15 2.32
C PHE A 38 -0.65 2.21 1.74
N LEU A 39 0.31 1.78 2.57
CA LEU A 39 1.39 0.88 2.24
C LEU A 39 1.15 -0.50 2.85
N ILE A 40 1.24 -1.53 2.01
CA ILE A 40 1.32 -2.93 2.46
C ILE A 40 2.74 -3.40 2.27
N VAL A 41 3.40 -3.76 3.38
CA VAL A 41 4.82 -4.10 3.44
C VAL A 41 4.98 -5.48 4.10
N PRO A 42 5.92 -6.32 3.66
CA PRO A 42 6.17 -7.60 4.34
C PRO A 42 6.71 -7.38 5.76
N HIS A 43 6.32 -8.25 6.70
CA HIS A 43 6.63 -8.10 8.13
C HIS A 43 8.13 -8.16 8.43
N ASP A 44 8.89 -8.92 7.66
CA ASP A 44 10.34 -9.05 7.74
C ASP A 44 11.09 -7.99 6.92
N TYR A 45 10.40 -6.93 6.46
CA TYR A 45 11.06 -5.79 5.83
C TYR A 45 12.01 -5.09 6.83
N GLN A 46 13.31 -5.22 6.57
CA GLN A 46 14.39 -4.65 7.38
C GLN A 46 14.89 -3.30 6.86
N GLY A 47 14.21 -2.70 5.87
CA GLY A 47 14.70 -1.48 5.24
C GLY A 47 15.92 -1.72 4.34
N PRO A 48 16.55 -0.63 3.86
CA PRO A 48 17.84 -0.73 3.20
C PRO A 48 18.90 -1.24 4.19
N ILE A 49 19.33 -2.51 4.09
CA ILE A 49 20.45 -3.05 4.88
C ILE A 49 21.72 -2.23 4.59
N SER A 50 22.16 -1.42 5.54
CA SER A 50 23.36 -0.59 5.44
C SER A 50 24.61 -1.44 5.12
N GLY A 51 25.12 -1.37 3.89
CA GLY A 51 26.35 -2.08 3.51
C GLY A 51 26.49 -2.44 2.02
N ASP A 52 25.40 -2.52 1.25
CA ASP A 52 25.48 -2.78 -0.19
C ASP A 52 25.52 -1.49 -1.01
N LEU A 53 26.57 -1.35 -1.83
CA LEU A 53 26.77 -0.25 -2.77
C LEU A 53 25.72 -0.23 -3.92
N ASN A 54 24.86 -1.25 -4.02
CA ASN A 54 23.77 -1.36 -5.01
C ASN A 54 22.40 -0.94 -4.45
N LYS A 55 22.34 -0.33 -3.26
CA LYS A 55 21.08 0.09 -2.65
C LYS A 55 20.60 1.45 -3.12
N THR A 56 19.29 1.54 -3.31
CA THR A 56 18.59 2.81 -3.51
C THR A 56 18.92 3.78 -2.36
N LEU A 57 19.19 5.04 -2.70
CA LEU A 57 19.38 6.14 -1.74
C LEU A 57 18.08 6.52 -1.01
N ASP A 58 16.97 5.88 -1.38
CA ASP A 58 15.66 6.12 -0.78
C ASP A 58 15.61 5.66 0.69
N PRO A 59 14.97 6.45 1.57
CA PRO A 59 14.66 6.01 2.92
C PRO A 59 13.57 4.92 2.95
N ASP A 60 13.29 4.38 4.13
CA ASP A 60 12.19 3.42 4.34
C ASP A 60 10.86 3.91 3.73
N PRO A 61 10.01 3.03 3.14
CA PRO A 61 8.80 3.40 2.42
C PRO A 61 7.90 4.38 3.17
N LEU A 62 7.62 4.13 4.46
CA LEU A 62 6.82 5.01 5.31
C LEU A 62 7.34 6.45 5.30
N ARG A 63 8.66 6.61 5.45
CA ARG A 63 9.32 7.92 5.48
C ARG A 63 9.41 8.54 4.09
N LYS A 64 9.80 7.76 3.08
CA LYS A 64 9.91 8.21 1.69
C LYS A 64 8.62 8.91 1.25
N TRP A 65 7.49 8.23 1.38
CA TRP A 65 6.22 8.79 0.91
C TRP A 65 5.72 9.95 1.77
N ALA A 66 6.06 9.98 3.06
CA ALA A 66 5.75 11.13 3.88
C ALA A 66 6.58 12.37 3.47
N GLU A 67 7.85 12.20 3.10
CA GLU A 67 8.71 13.28 2.55
C GLU A 67 8.20 13.80 1.20
N GLU A 68 7.57 12.94 0.38
CA GLU A 68 6.87 13.33 -0.86
C GLU A 68 5.51 14.01 -0.61
N GLY A 69 5.08 14.11 0.65
CA GLY A 69 3.90 14.86 1.06
C GLY A 69 2.62 14.06 1.20
N PHE A 70 2.70 12.73 1.32
CA PHE A 70 1.54 11.90 1.62
C PHE A 70 1.30 11.78 3.12
N ALA A 71 0.03 11.64 3.52
CA ALA A 71 -0.32 11.08 4.82
C ALA A 71 -0.27 9.56 4.66
N VAL A 72 0.59 8.88 5.43
CA VAL A 72 0.95 7.49 5.15
C VAL A 72 0.49 6.57 6.27
N ALA A 73 -0.20 5.49 5.94
CA ALA A 73 -0.33 4.34 6.83
C ALA A 73 0.49 3.18 6.27
N GLU A 74 1.17 2.44 7.13
CA GLU A 74 1.89 1.21 6.79
C GLU A 74 1.32 0.07 7.61
N VAL A 75 0.97 -1.04 6.94
CA VAL A 75 0.63 -2.32 7.57
C VAL A 75 1.70 -3.33 7.18
N ARG A 76 2.32 -3.92 8.21
CA ARG A 76 3.32 -4.98 8.07
C ARG A 76 2.67 -6.36 8.21
N LEU A 77 2.50 -7.07 7.08
CA LEU A 77 1.83 -8.37 7.06
C LEU A 77 2.82 -9.53 7.13
N SER A 78 2.47 -10.57 7.89
CA SER A 78 3.15 -11.87 7.83
C SER A 78 2.24 -12.92 7.21
N ALA A 79 2.81 -14.01 6.69
CA ALA A 79 2.04 -15.10 6.06
C ALA A 79 1.04 -15.79 7.02
N ARG A 80 1.18 -15.56 8.33
CA ARG A 80 0.32 -16.13 9.38
C ARG A 80 -0.60 -15.08 10.01
N ALA A 81 -0.68 -13.87 9.44
CA ALA A 81 -1.50 -12.80 9.98
C ALA A 81 -2.99 -13.16 9.89
N LYS A 82 -3.59 -13.49 11.04
CA LYS A 82 -5.01 -13.85 11.13
C LYS A 82 -5.95 -12.64 11.03
N THR A 83 -5.44 -11.46 11.39
CA THR A 83 -6.16 -10.19 11.46
C THR A 83 -5.87 -9.27 10.28
N ALA A 84 -5.30 -9.82 9.20
CA ALA A 84 -4.74 -9.01 8.13
C ALA A 84 -5.78 -8.04 7.53
N VAL A 85 -7.02 -8.50 7.28
CA VAL A 85 -8.09 -7.64 6.73
C VAL A 85 -8.49 -6.56 7.73
N GLU A 86 -8.61 -6.89 9.00
CA GLU A 86 -8.92 -5.94 10.08
C GLU A 86 -7.82 -4.87 10.21
N ASP A 87 -6.55 -5.27 10.07
CA ASP A 87 -5.40 -4.38 10.05
C ASP A 87 -5.45 -3.43 8.84
N LEU A 88 -5.81 -3.92 7.64
CA LEU A 88 -6.02 -3.06 6.47
C LEU A 88 -7.16 -2.06 6.71
N GLN A 89 -8.30 -2.52 7.24
CA GLN A 89 -9.45 -1.68 7.55
C GLN A 89 -9.12 -0.59 8.57
N GLN A 90 -8.38 -0.95 9.63
CA GLN A 90 -7.94 0.00 10.64
C GLN A 90 -7.01 1.07 10.05
N ALA A 91 -6.09 0.68 9.17
CA ALA A 91 -5.17 1.60 8.51
C ALA A 91 -5.89 2.58 7.58
N VAL A 92 -6.83 2.10 6.75
CA VAL A 92 -7.64 2.96 5.87
C VAL A 92 -8.48 3.93 6.71
N LYS A 93 -9.15 3.43 7.75
CA LYS A 93 -9.94 4.27 8.66
C LYS A 93 -9.09 5.37 9.30
N ALA A 94 -7.92 5.00 9.84
CA ALA A 94 -7.01 5.95 10.48
C ALA A 94 -6.50 7.03 9.51
N LEU A 95 -6.23 6.68 8.24
CA LEU A 95 -5.86 7.67 7.22
C LEU A 95 -6.98 8.68 6.96
N LEU A 96 -8.23 8.20 6.80
CA LEU A 96 -9.36 9.08 6.53
C LEU A 96 -9.64 10.00 7.74
N GLU A 97 -9.51 9.49 8.95
CA GLU A 97 -9.71 10.25 10.20
C GLU A 97 -8.54 11.21 10.52
N MET A 98 -7.33 10.98 9.99
CA MET A 98 -6.17 11.83 10.24
C MET A 98 -6.39 13.27 9.77
N PRO A 99 -6.32 14.31 10.63
CA PRO A 99 -6.53 15.70 10.23
C PRO A 99 -5.68 16.17 9.03
N GLN A 100 -4.44 15.70 8.95
CA GLN A 100 -3.46 16.02 7.92
C GLN A 100 -3.72 15.34 6.57
N CYS A 101 -4.66 14.39 6.50
CA CYS A 101 -5.11 13.78 5.26
C CYS A 101 -6.23 14.61 4.61
N ASN A 102 -5.96 15.23 3.47
CA ASN A 102 -6.87 16.17 2.81
C ASN A 102 -8.02 15.51 2.05
N LYS A 103 -7.88 14.23 1.69
CA LYS A 103 -8.90 13.46 0.97
C LYS A 103 -9.55 12.48 1.95
N LYS A 104 -10.79 12.79 2.35
CA LYS A 104 -11.51 12.10 3.44
C LYS A 104 -12.31 10.88 3.02
N GLU A 105 -12.35 10.60 1.72
CA GLU A 105 -13.15 9.52 1.15
C GLU A 105 -12.31 8.48 0.42
N LYS A 106 -11.11 8.86 -0.03
CA LYS A 106 -10.29 8.06 -0.95
C LYS A 106 -8.82 8.08 -0.55
N VAL A 107 -8.18 6.92 -0.64
CA VAL A 107 -6.74 6.73 -0.47
C VAL A 107 -6.15 6.00 -1.67
N GLY A 108 -4.88 6.26 -1.96
CA GLY A 108 -4.09 5.38 -2.83
C GLY A 108 -3.55 4.20 -2.03
N VAL A 109 -3.34 3.06 -2.68
CA VAL A 109 -2.70 1.88 -2.07
C VAL A 109 -1.48 1.48 -2.87
N ARG A 110 -0.39 1.18 -2.17
CA ARG A 110 0.83 0.60 -2.73
C ARG A 110 1.20 -0.67 -1.99
N VAL A 111 1.25 -1.77 -2.73
CA VAL A 111 1.69 -3.07 -2.26
C VAL A 111 3.15 -3.26 -2.64
N TYR A 112 4.01 -3.42 -1.65
CA TYR A 112 5.41 -3.79 -1.88
C TYR A 112 5.58 -5.30 -2.04
N SER A 113 4.87 -6.08 -1.22
CA SER A 113 4.79 -7.53 -1.36
C SER A 113 3.66 -8.06 -0.48
N PHE A 114 3.03 -9.16 -0.90
CA PHE A 114 2.18 -9.96 -0.05
C PHE A 114 2.95 -11.16 0.50
N PRO A 115 2.81 -11.48 1.80
CA PRO A 115 3.35 -12.73 2.33
C PRO A 115 2.71 -13.97 1.69
N ASP A 116 1.46 -13.84 1.27
CA ASP A 116 0.73 -14.82 0.47
C ASP A 116 -0.03 -14.08 -0.64
N PRO A 117 0.51 -13.99 -1.86
CA PRO A 117 -0.15 -13.33 -2.98
C PRO A 117 -1.40 -14.08 -3.45
N THR A 118 -1.64 -15.31 -2.99
CA THR A 118 -2.85 -16.08 -3.31
C THR A 118 -4.01 -15.82 -2.35
N SER A 119 -3.81 -14.97 -1.34
CA SER A 119 -4.82 -14.66 -0.33
C SER A 119 -6.01 -13.92 -0.94
N ARG A 120 -7.02 -14.69 -1.36
CA ARG A 120 -8.27 -14.19 -1.97
C ARG A 120 -8.94 -13.11 -1.12
N ARG A 121 -9.00 -13.30 0.20
CA ARG A 121 -9.65 -12.35 1.12
C ARG A 121 -9.01 -10.96 1.12
N LEU A 122 -7.68 -10.88 1.01
CA LEU A 122 -6.98 -9.59 0.98
C LEU A 122 -7.25 -8.86 -0.33
N TRP A 123 -7.20 -9.59 -1.45
CA TRP A 123 -7.50 -9.02 -2.76
C TRP A 123 -8.96 -8.60 -2.91
N GLU A 124 -9.91 -9.40 -2.42
CA GLU A 124 -11.34 -9.03 -2.39
C GLU A 124 -11.58 -7.74 -1.62
N TYR A 125 -10.91 -7.57 -0.47
CA TYR A 125 -10.98 -6.32 0.28
C TYR A 125 -10.40 -5.15 -0.52
N LEU A 126 -9.19 -5.29 -1.09
CA LEU A 126 -8.51 -4.19 -1.77
C LEU A 126 -9.20 -3.74 -3.06
N ILE A 127 -9.80 -4.68 -3.79
CA ILE A 127 -10.50 -4.39 -5.05
C ILE A 127 -11.94 -3.93 -4.78
N GLY A 128 -12.58 -4.46 -3.74
CA GLY A 128 -13.96 -4.13 -3.38
C GLY A 128 -14.13 -2.89 -2.49
N ALA A 129 -13.05 -2.36 -1.89
CA ALA A 129 -13.17 -1.22 -1.00
C ALA A 129 -13.36 0.09 -1.77
N GLU A 130 -14.53 0.70 -1.62
CA GLU A 130 -14.83 2.01 -2.22
C GLU A 130 -13.84 3.11 -1.77
N ALA A 131 -13.23 2.98 -0.60
CA ALA A 131 -12.25 3.96 -0.12
C ALA A 131 -10.90 3.93 -0.88
N ILE A 132 -10.67 2.95 -1.76
CA ILE A 132 -9.42 2.83 -2.53
C ILE A 132 -9.63 3.47 -3.91
N ALA A 133 -8.91 4.56 -4.19
CA ALA A 133 -8.97 5.24 -5.49
C ALA A 133 -8.04 4.61 -6.54
N ALA A 134 -6.93 4.03 -6.09
CA ALA A 134 -5.95 3.39 -6.97
C ALA A 134 -5.15 2.35 -6.19
N LEU A 135 -4.78 1.25 -6.85
CA LEU A 135 -3.97 0.19 -6.31
C LEU A 135 -2.74 -0.02 -7.21
N VAL A 136 -1.55 0.06 -6.63
CA VAL A 136 -0.28 -0.24 -7.31
C VAL A 136 0.37 -1.43 -6.64
N THR A 137 0.72 -2.45 -7.41
CA THR A 137 1.38 -3.66 -6.92
C THR A 137 2.51 -4.07 -7.85
N TYR A 138 3.50 -4.77 -7.30
CA TYR A 138 4.60 -5.38 -8.06
C TYR A 138 4.56 -6.86 -7.73
N THR A 139 4.26 -7.70 -8.72
CA THR A 139 4.18 -9.14 -8.54
C THR A 139 4.81 -9.84 -9.73
N ASP A 140 5.57 -10.89 -9.45
CA ASP A 140 6.10 -11.84 -10.42
C ASP A 140 5.15 -13.03 -10.64
N GLN A 141 4.14 -13.17 -9.77
CA GLN A 141 3.07 -14.16 -9.89
C GLN A 141 1.81 -13.52 -10.46
N PRO A 142 1.14 -14.16 -11.44
CA PRO A 142 -0.13 -13.66 -11.95
C PRO A 142 -1.16 -13.61 -10.81
N ILE A 143 -1.81 -12.46 -10.65
CA ILE A 143 -2.91 -12.30 -9.69
C ILE A 143 -4.09 -13.09 -10.24
N SER A 144 -4.27 -14.34 -9.81
CA SER A 144 -5.41 -15.15 -10.21
C SER A 144 -6.66 -14.72 -9.46
N TYR A 145 -7.25 -13.59 -9.85
CA TYR A 145 -8.60 -13.23 -9.46
C TYR A 145 -9.58 -13.93 -10.40
N ARG A 146 -10.21 -15.02 -9.94
CA ARG A 146 -11.42 -15.53 -10.58
C ARG A 146 -12.60 -14.79 -9.98
N ALA A 147 -13.18 -13.86 -10.74
CA ALA A 147 -14.55 -13.43 -10.47
C ALA A 147 -15.44 -14.67 -10.59
N ASP A 148 -16.06 -15.10 -9.49
CA ASP A 148 -17.08 -16.14 -9.56
C ASP A 148 -18.27 -15.55 -10.34
N GLY A 149 -18.37 -15.87 -11.64
CA GLY A 149 -19.40 -15.31 -12.51
C GLY A 149 -19.46 -15.84 -13.94
N ASP A 150 -18.34 -16.17 -14.59
CA ASP A 150 -18.37 -16.69 -15.97
C ASP A 150 -18.15 -18.20 -16.03
N ASN A 151 -19.27 -18.89 -16.19
CA ASN A 151 -19.33 -20.26 -16.67
C ASN A 151 -18.90 -20.29 -18.14
N MET A 152 -17.65 -20.65 -18.43
CA MET A 152 -17.23 -21.00 -19.80
C MET A 152 -16.16 -22.10 -19.76
N GLN A 153 -16.32 -23.04 -20.67
CA GLN A 153 -15.79 -24.39 -20.68
C GLN A 153 -14.24 -24.44 -20.71
N ARG A 154 -13.69 -25.47 -20.07
CA ARG A 154 -12.29 -25.88 -20.24
C ARG A 154 -12.09 -26.29 -21.70
N GLU A 155 -11.17 -25.63 -22.38
CA GLU A 155 -10.36 -26.27 -23.42
C GLU A 155 -8.94 -26.35 -22.89
N GLU A 156 -8.46 -27.58 -22.75
CA GLU A 156 -7.05 -27.90 -22.56
C GLU A 156 -6.33 -27.57 -23.86
N GLU A 157 -5.40 -26.61 -23.83
CA GLU A 157 -4.41 -26.50 -24.90
C GLU A 157 -3.01 -26.53 -24.29
N ASN A 158 -2.33 -27.64 -24.56
CA ASN A 158 -0.89 -27.81 -24.42
C ASN A 158 -0.18 -26.79 -25.32
N ASP A 159 0.87 -26.11 -24.84
CA ASP A 159 2.23 -26.39 -25.32
C ASP A 159 3.32 -25.47 -24.74
N VAL A 160 4.49 -26.11 -24.59
CA VAL A 160 5.85 -25.60 -24.86
C VAL A 160 6.44 -24.50 -23.96
N LEU A 161 7.44 -24.95 -23.20
CA LEU A 161 8.54 -24.16 -22.65
C LEU A 161 9.25 -23.36 -23.76
N HIS A 162 9.23 -22.04 -23.66
CA HIS A 162 10.30 -21.20 -24.19
C HIS A 162 10.81 -20.25 -23.11
N ASP A 163 12.09 -20.45 -22.80
CA ASP A 163 12.99 -19.61 -22.04
C ASP A 163 13.21 -18.29 -22.79
N GLU A 164 12.65 -17.17 -22.31
CA GLU A 164 13.08 -15.81 -22.69
C GLU A 164 12.74 -14.83 -21.55
N GLY A 165 13.78 -14.34 -20.86
CA GLY A 165 13.87 -13.01 -20.23
C GLY A 165 12.78 -12.59 -19.22
N LEU A 166 13.10 -12.67 -17.92
CA LEU A 166 12.37 -11.96 -16.86
C LEU A 166 12.36 -10.44 -17.13
N HIS A 167 11.23 -9.91 -17.58
CA HIS A 167 10.87 -8.52 -17.38
C HIS A 167 9.66 -8.45 -16.43
N PRO A 168 9.69 -7.64 -15.36
CA PRO A 168 8.52 -7.48 -14.49
C PRO A 168 7.39 -6.82 -15.28
N VAL A 169 6.25 -7.51 -15.38
CA VAL A 169 5.02 -6.99 -15.98
C VAL A 169 4.39 -6.01 -14.98
N LEU A 170 4.16 -4.77 -15.42
CA LEU A 170 3.42 -3.77 -14.65
C LEU A 170 1.92 -4.04 -14.80
N ASP A 171 1.35 -4.82 -13.89
CA ASP A 171 -0.10 -4.98 -13.81
C ASP A 171 -0.74 -3.80 -13.06
N TYR A 172 -1.25 -2.83 -13.82
CA TYR A 172 -2.13 -1.78 -13.29
C TYR A 172 -3.57 -2.32 -13.21
N VAL A 173 -4.03 -2.62 -12.00
CA VAL A 173 -5.45 -2.91 -11.77
C VAL A 173 -6.17 -1.60 -11.42
N PHE A 174 -6.95 -1.08 -12.37
CA PHE A 174 -7.90 -0.02 -12.07
C PHE A 174 -9.10 -0.64 -11.34
N ALA A 175 -9.37 -0.18 -10.11
CA ALA A 175 -10.62 -0.51 -9.44
C ALA A 175 -11.79 -0.01 -10.32
N PRO A 176 -12.81 -0.84 -10.62
CA PRO A 176 -13.92 -0.40 -11.43
C PRO A 176 -14.63 0.75 -10.72
N VAL A 177 -14.66 1.91 -11.36
CA VAL A 177 -15.56 3.00 -10.97
C VAL A 177 -16.96 2.49 -11.24
N LEU A 178 -17.68 2.07 -10.20
CA LEU A 178 -19.12 1.89 -10.27
C LEU A 178 -19.71 3.21 -10.73
N SER A 179 -20.16 3.25 -11.98
CA SER A 179 -20.88 4.38 -12.53
C SER A 179 -22.14 4.56 -11.72
N ALA A 180 -22.20 5.64 -10.94
CA ALA A 180 -23.45 6.11 -10.39
C ALA A 180 -24.31 6.59 -11.56
N GLU A 181 -25.33 5.82 -11.93
CA GLU A 181 -26.42 6.34 -12.76
C GLU A 181 -27.17 7.42 -11.96
N VAL A 182 -27.44 8.51 -12.67
CA VAL A 182 -28.07 9.76 -12.21
C VAL A 182 -29.56 9.57 -11.95
#